data_AF-A0A7S2CWR7-F1
#
_entry.id   AF-A0A7S2CWR7-F1
#
_cell.length_a   1.000
_cell.length_b   1.000
_cell.length_c   1.000
_cell.angle_alpha   90.00
_cell.angle_beta   90.00
_cell.angle_gamma   90.00
#
_symmetry.space_group_name_H-M   'P 1'
#
loop_
_entity.id
_entity.type
_entity.pdbx_description
1 polymer ?
#
loop_
_entity_poly.entity_id
_entity_poly.type
_entity_poly.pdbx_seq_one_letter_code
_entity_poly.pdbx_strand_id
1 'polypeptide(L)'
;EGDLEYAFQLKQAHPELVAGFDVVAEEDPNHATIDYLDVWMDIPKLEAKYGERMPLFFHDGESNDRNNTNLVDAVMLGCKRIGHGFNAYYYPLVREELKRQNIALEVNPISNQILRYVDDLQVHPASGYLAEGVPMVLSSDDPGVFGYEALTYDFYAATTAWLLDLRALKTLAFNSLRYSALPEDAKQIAIDSWRAQWVQWVDAVDQLVPKA
;
A
#
# COMPACT_ATOMS: atom_id res chain seq x y z
N GLU A 1 4.80 20.84 -20.42
CA GLU A 1 4.91 20.63 -18.96
C GLU A 1 4.42 19.21 -18.70
N GLY A 2 5.23 18.40 -18.01
CA GLY A 2 4.89 16.99 -17.75
C GLY A 2 4.04 16.83 -16.48
N ASP A 3 3.35 15.70 -16.34
CA ASP A 3 2.42 15.45 -15.23
C ASP A 3 3.08 15.54 -13.85
N LEU A 4 4.36 15.11 -13.74
CA LEU A 4 5.12 15.24 -12.50
C LEU A 4 5.32 16.71 -12.10
N GLU A 5 5.69 17.58 -13.05
CA GLU A 5 5.87 19.01 -12.77
C GLU A 5 4.53 19.67 -12.40
N TYR A 6 3.44 19.26 -13.04
CA TYR A 6 2.09 19.70 -12.66
C TYR A 6 1.73 19.26 -11.23
N ALA A 7 2.07 18.03 -10.83
CA ALA A 7 1.88 17.57 -9.45
C ALA A 7 2.66 18.41 -8.44
N PHE A 8 3.87 18.87 -8.78
CA PHE A 8 4.62 19.81 -7.93
C PHE A 8 3.92 21.17 -7.79
N GLN A 9 3.34 21.70 -8.87
CA GLN A 9 2.54 22.93 -8.79
C GLN A 9 1.35 22.75 -7.85
N LEU A 10 0.63 21.63 -7.97
CA LEU A 10 -0.50 21.31 -7.09
C LEU A 10 -0.07 21.17 -5.64
N LYS A 11 1.06 20.48 -5.38
CA LYS A 11 1.58 20.31 -4.02
C LYS A 11 2.03 21.64 -3.41
N GLN A 12 2.65 22.52 -4.18
CA GLN A 12 3.00 23.86 -3.70
C GLN A 12 1.77 24.70 -3.36
N ALA A 13 0.69 24.58 -4.14
CA ALA A 13 -0.55 25.30 -3.91
C ALA A 13 -1.37 24.73 -2.74
N HIS A 14 -1.34 23.41 -2.54
CA HIS A 14 -2.16 22.66 -1.59
C HIS A 14 -1.37 21.54 -0.88
N PRO A 15 -0.33 21.88 -0.10
CA PRO A 15 0.57 20.89 0.50
C PRO A 15 -0.14 19.97 1.50
N GLU A 16 -1.26 20.40 2.08
CA GLU A 16 -2.10 19.64 2.99
C GLU A 16 -3.03 18.63 2.28
N LEU A 17 -3.27 18.77 0.98
CA LEU A 17 -4.16 17.89 0.20
C LEU A 17 -3.38 16.92 -0.69
N VAL A 18 -2.26 17.34 -1.26
CA VAL A 18 -1.49 16.53 -2.22
C VAL A 18 -0.44 15.71 -1.47
N ALA A 19 -0.71 14.42 -1.26
CA ALA A 19 0.22 13.52 -0.58
C ALA A 19 1.51 13.26 -1.38
N GLY A 20 1.39 13.03 -2.70
CA GLY A 20 2.51 12.63 -3.54
C GLY A 20 2.10 12.38 -4.99
N PHE A 21 2.89 11.56 -5.67
CA PHE A 21 2.69 11.18 -7.07
C PHE A 21 2.65 9.66 -7.24
N ASP A 22 1.86 9.20 -8.20
CA ASP A 22 1.63 7.80 -8.54
C ASP A 22 1.51 7.66 -10.08
N VAL A 23 1.79 6.47 -10.59
CA VAL A 23 1.56 6.08 -11.98
C VAL A 23 0.62 4.89 -11.96
N VAL A 24 -0.48 4.98 -12.72
CA VAL A 24 -1.51 3.94 -12.81
C VAL A 24 -1.68 3.52 -14.26
N ALA A 25 -1.77 2.21 -14.50
CA ALA A 25 -2.12 1.57 -15.77
C ALA A 25 -2.24 0.06 -15.54
N GLU A 26 -2.70 -0.69 -16.56
CA GLU A 26 -2.47 -2.15 -16.58
C GLU A 26 -0.96 -2.39 -16.69
N GLU A 27 -0.33 -3.00 -15.70
CA GLU A 27 1.14 -2.98 -15.57
C GLU A 27 1.86 -3.82 -16.63
N ASP A 28 1.35 -5.02 -16.94
CA ASP A 28 2.01 -5.99 -17.83
C ASP A 28 2.17 -5.55 -19.31
N PRO A 29 1.18 -4.94 -19.97
CA PRO A 29 1.30 -4.56 -21.38
C PRO A 29 1.91 -3.16 -21.60
N ASN A 30 2.12 -2.38 -20.53
CA ASN A 30 2.50 -0.97 -20.63
C ASN A 30 3.97 -0.75 -20.24
N HIS A 31 4.36 0.53 -20.20
CA HIS A 31 5.72 0.94 -19.88
C HIS A 31 6.07 0.60 -18.44
N ALA A 32 7.29 0.08 -18.25
CA ALA A 32 7.85 -0.20 -16.95
C ALA A 32 8.26 1.11 -16.24
N THR A 33 8.40 1.07 -14.92
CA THR A 33 8.83 2.22 -14.12
C THR A 33 10.17 2.79 -14.61
N ILE A 34 11.09 1.93 -15.06
CA ILE A 34 12.37 2.33 -15.64
C ILE A 34 12.26 3.10 -16.97
N ASP A 35 11.19 2.92 -17.74
CA ASP A 35 11.01 3.62 -19.02
C ASP A 35 10.82 5.13 -18.82
N TYR A 36 10.44 5.54 -17.61
CA TYR A 36 10.28 6.93 -17.19
C TYR A 36 11.49 7.48 -16.41
N LEU A 37 12.66 6.83 -16.47
CA LEU A 37 13.85 7.21 -15.69
C LEU A 37 14.19 8.70 -15.78
N ASP A 38 14.15 9.29 -16.98
CA ASP A 38 14.44 10.71 -17.18
C ASP A 38 13.48 11.63 -16.39
N VAL A 39 12.22 11.22 -16.24
CA VAL A 39 11.22 11.92 -15.43
C VAL A 39 11.57 11.84 -13.94
N TRP A 40 11.95 10.65 -13.46
CA TRP A 40 12.32 10.43 -12.06
C TRP A 40 13.62 11.16 -11.69
N MET A 41 14.57 11.24 -12.62
CA MET A 41 15.83 11.97 -12.43
C MET A 41 15.66 13.49 -12.33
N ASP A 42 14.52 14.03 -12.80
CA ASP A 42 14.17 15.44 -12.66
C ASP A 42 13.58 15.79 -11.28
N ILE A 43 13.23 14.80 -10.43
CA ILE A 43 12.65 15.05 -9.10
C ILE A 43 13.49 16.03 -8.26
N PRO A 44 14.81 15.85 -8.04
CA PRO A 44 15.58 16.77 -7.20
C PRO A 44 15.58 18.22 -7.71
N LYS A 45 15.55 18.39 -9.04
CA LYS A 45 15.46 19.70 -9.69
C LYS A 45 14.09 20.33 -9.47
N LEU A 46 13.01 19.55 -9.56
CA LEU A 46 11.65 20.02 -9.29
C LEU A 46 11.45 20.33 -7.81
N GLU A 47 11.97 19.50 -6.90
CA GLU A 47 11.95 19.77 -5.45
C GLU A 47 12.64 21.11 -5.14
N ALA A 48 13.79 21.38 -5.75
CA ALA A 48 14.50 22.66 -5.60
C ALA A 48 13.72 23.85 -6.21
N LYS A 49 13.02 23.64 -7.32
CA LYS A 49 12.23 24.68 -8.01
C LYS A 49 10.98 25.08 -7.22
N TYR A 50 10.25 24.10 -6.68
CA TYR A 50 8.96 24.32 -6.03
C TYR A 50 9.04 24.41 -4.50
N GLY A 51 10.17 24.04 -3.90
CA GLY A 51 10.37 24.09 -2.44
C GLY A 51 9.61 23.01 -1.68
N GLU A 52 9.13 21.98 -2.37
CA GLU A 52 8.35 20.87 -1.82
C GLU A 52 9.02 19.54 -2.13
N ARG A 53 8.86 18.54 -1.25
CA ARG A 53 9.27 17.15 -1.55
C ARG A 53 8.15 16.44 -2.31
N MET A 54 8.47 15.49 -3.18
CA MET A 54 7.45 14.64 -3.82
C MET A 54 7.58 13.18 -3.38
N PRO A 55 6.81 12.75 -2.36
CA PRO A 55 6.69 11.33 -2.05
C PRO A 55 6.09 10.57 -3.24
N LEU A 56 6.58 9.35 -3.46
CA LEU A 56 6.10 8.45 -4.53
C LEU A 56 5.29 7.29 -3.93
N PHE A 57 4.21 6.91 -4.61
CA PHE A 57 3.24 5.89 -4.20
C PHE A 57 2.89 4.93 -5.35
N PHE A 58 3.89 4.50 -6.13
CA PHE A 58 3.69 3.76 -7.38
C PHE A 58 2.88 2.47 -7.23
N HIS A 59 1.98 2.24 -8.19
CA HIS A 59 1.45 0.91 -8.50
C HIS A 59 2.52 0.09 -9.21
N ASP A 60 3.17 -0.82 -8.47
CA ASP A 60 4.22 -1.69 -8.99
C ASP A 60 4.07 -3.12 -8.45
N GLY A 61 4.34 -4.09 -9.31
CA GLY A 61 4.32 -5.50 -8.99
C GLY A 61 2.93 -6.13 -8.93
N GLU A 62 1.89 -5.52 -9.48
CA GLU A 62 0.62 -6.17 -9.78
C GLU A 62 0.73 -7.02 -11.05
N SER A 63 1.47 -8.12 -10.97
CA SER A 63 1.82 -8.93 -12.14
C SER A 63 1.99 -10.41 -11.80
N ASN A 64 1.72 -11.28 -12.76
CA ASN A 64 2.12 -12.69 -12.72
C ASN A 64 3.38 -12.97 -13.55
N ASP A 65 3.87 -12.00 -14.32
CA ASP A 65 5.11 -12.12 -15.06
C ASP A 65 6.32 -11.94 -14.13
N ARG A 66 7.16 -12.97 -14.09
CA ARG A 66 8.44 -12.96 -13.36
C ARG A 66 9.46 -11.96 -13.93
N ASN A 67 9.23 -11.42 -15.13
CA ASN A 67 10.09 -10.43 -15.76
C ASN A 67 9.66 -8.99 -15.44
N ASN A 68 8.51 -8.79 -14.79
CA ASN A 68 8.11 -7.48 -14.29
C ASN A 68 8.99 -7.11 -13.08
N THR A 69 9.94 -6.20 -13.28
CA THR A 69 10.90 -5.78 -12.26
C THR A 69 10.58 -4.43 -11.61
N ASN A 70 9.38 -3.89 -11.82
CA ASN A 70 9.05 -2.52 -11.37
C ASN A 70 9.23 -2.32 -9.86
N LEU A 71 8.99 -3.37 -9.06
CA LEU A 71 9.28 -3.35 -7.62
C LEU A 71 10.73 -2.99 -7.26
N VAL A 72 11.69 -3.37 -8.09
CA VAL A 72 13.10 -2.99 -7.89
C VAL A 72 13.24 -1.48 -8.00
N ASP A 73 12.61 -0.88 -9.02
CA ASP A 73 12.69 0.54 -9.27
C ASP A 73 11.96 1.35 -8.19
N ALA A 74 10.73 0.97 -7.79
CA ALA A 74 10.03 1.62 -6.67
C ALA A 74 10.86 1.65 -5.39
N VAL A 75 11.52 0.52 -5.06
CA VAL A 75 12.37 0.42 -3.87
C VAL A 75 13.63 1.28 -4.00
N MET A 76 14.25 1.34 -5.18
CA MET A 76 15.43 2.17 -5.45
C MET A 76 15.11 3.66 -5.44
N LEU A 77 13.91 4.04 -5.91
CA LEU A 77 13.39 5.41 -5.88
C LEU A 77 12.88 5.82 -4.49
N GLY A 78 12.82 4.89 -3.53
CA GLY A 78 12.44 5.16 -2.16
C GLY A 78 10.96 5.53 -2.01
N CYS A 79 10.08 4.87 -2.78
CA CYS A 79 8.63 4.99 -2.64
C CYS A 79 8.20 4.84 -1.18
N LYS A 80 7.18 5.60 -0.75
CA LYS A 80 6.69 5.52 0.63
C LYS A 80 5.79 4.32 0.84
N ARG A 81 4.96 4.04 -0.15
CA ARG A 81 4.18 2.81 -0.27
C ARG A 81 4.19 2.37 -1.72
N ILE A 82 3.87 1.10 -1.94
CA ILE A 82 3.76 0.51 -3.27
C ILE A 82 2.37 -0.12 -3.39
N GLY A 83 1.62 0.29 -4.42
CA GLY A 83 0.36 -0.31 -4.80
C GLY A 83 0.56 -1.78 -5.15
N HIS A 84 -0.21 -2.67 -4.52
CA HIS A 84 -0.17 -4.13 -4.68
C HIS A 84 1.13 -4.80 -4.20
N GLY A 85 2.21 -4.71 -4.97
CA GLY A 85 3.42 -5.53 -4.80
C GLY A 85 3.15 -7.03 -4.77
N PHE A 86 2.16 -7.48 -5.55
CA PHE A 86 1.70 -8.85 -5.62
C PHE A 86 2.84 -9.81 -5.98
N ASN A 87 3.70 -9.46 -6.93
CA ASN A 87 4.78 -10.30 -7.47
C ASN A 87 6.07 -10.33 -6.62
N ALA A 88 6.08 -9.69 -5.44
CA ALA A 88 7.26 -9.61 -4.56
C ALA A 88 7.80 -11.00 -4.11
N TYR A 89 7.03 -12.08 -4.29
CA TYR A 89 7.42 -13.45 -4.00
C TYR A 89 8.54 -13.95 -4.92
N TYR A 90 8.68 -13.37 -6.12
CA TYR A 90 9.83 -13.61 -6.99
C TYR A 90 11.11 -12.92 -6.51
N TYR A 91 10.99 -11.90 -5.66
CA TYR A 91 12.09 -10.98 -5.31
C TYR A 91 12.35 -10.94 -3.79
N PRO A 92 13.00 -11.96 -3.19
CA PRO A 92 13.28 -11.98 -1.76
C PRO A 92 14.12 -10.79 -1.27
N LEU A 93 15.08 -10.32 -2.07
CA LEU A 93 15.89 -9.14 -1.74
C LEU A 93 15.06 -7.84 -1.70
N VAL A 94 14.08 -7.71 -2.61
CA VAL A 94 13.12 -6.59 -2.58
C VAL A 94 12.34 -6.64 -1.26
N ARG A 95 11.85 -7.81 -0.83
CA ARG A 95 11.13 -7.94 0.43
C ARG A 95 11.98 -7.59 1.66
N GLU A 96 13.26 -7.93 1.65
CA GLU A 96 14.21 -7.49 2.70
C GLU A 96 14.35 -5.97 2.72
N GLU A 97 14.40 -5.36 1.54
CA GLU A 97 14.58 -3.94 1.39
C GLU A 97 13.33 -3.13 1.76
N LEU A 98 12.13 -3.64 1.46
CA LEU A 98 10.85 -3.10 1.96
C LEU A 98 10.86 -3.00 3.49
N LYS A 99 11.32 -4.06 4.18
CA LYS A 99 11.49 -4.08 5.64
C LYS A 99 12.52 -3.05 6.10
N ARG A 100 13.69 -3.00 5.46
CA ARG A 100 14.80 -2.11 5.83
C ARG A 100 14.42 -0.63 5.69
N GLN A 101 13.73 -0.29 4.61
CA GLN A 101 13.35 1.08 4.29
C GLN A 101 12.00 1.50 4.89
N ASN A 102 11.25 0.58 5.50
CA ASN A 102 9.89 0.80 5.98
C ASN A 102 8.92 1.24 4.85
N ILE A 103 9.01 0.57 3.70
CA ILE A 103 8.12 0.78 2.55
C ILE A 103 6.99 -0.24 2.66
N ALA A 104 5.75 0.23 2.74
CA ALA A 104 4.59 -0.65 2.88
C ALA A 104 3.96 -1.01 1.54
N LEU A 105 3.58 -2.28 1.40
CA LEU A 105 2.71 -2.74 0.31
C LEU A 105 1.25 -2.41 0.62
N GLU A 106 0.51 -1.90 -0.36
CA GLU A 106 -0.93 -1.71 -0.29
C GLU A 106 -1.62 -2.93 -0.91
N VAL A 107 -2.02 -3.88 -0.07
CA VAL A 107 -2.54 -5.17 -0.53
C VAL A 107 -4.05 -5.07 -0.76
N ASN A 108 -4.50 -5.48 -1.95
CA ASN A 108 -5.89 -5.39 -2.42
C ASN A 108 -6.42 -6.79 -2.83
N PRO A 109 -6.77 -7.69 -1.87
CA PRO A 109 -7.03 -9.10 -2.17
C PRO A 109 -8.19 -9.32 -3.13
N ILE A 110 -9.31 -8.61 -2.95
CA ILE A 110 -10.49 -8.81 -3.80
C ILE A 110 -10.20 -8.32 -5.22
N SER A 111 -9.50 -7.19 -5.37
CA SER A 111 -9.02 -6.69 -6.67
C SER A 111 -8.18 -7.76 -7.37
N ASN A 112 -7.15 -8.28 -6.69
CA ASN A 112 -6.27 -9.30 -7.26
C ASN A 112 -7.01 -10.58 -7.68
N GLN A 113 -8.08 -10.97 -6.96
CA GLN A 113 -8.90 -12.11 -7.33
C GLN A 113 -9.82 -11.83 -8.54
N ILE A 114 -10.48 -10.67 -8.56
CA ILE A 114 -11.38 -10.29 -9.66
C ILE A 114 -10.61 -10.12 -10.97
N LEU A 115 -9.43 -9.49 -10.89
CA LEU A 115 -8.52 -9.25 -12.02
C LEU A 115 -7.70 -10.49 -12.42
N ARG A 116 -7.94 -11.66 -11.78
CA ARG A 116 -7.35 -12.96 -12.13
C ARG A 116 -5.84 -13.07 -11.90
N TYR A 117 -5.28 -12.27 -11.01
CA TYR A 117 -3.91 -12.52 -10.54
C TYR A 117 -3.82 -13.76 -9.65
N VAL A 118 -4.90 -14.08 -8.92
CA VAL A 118 -5.02 -15.31 -8.12
C VAL A 118 -6.46 -15.81 -8.11
N ASP A 119 -6.67 -17.11 -8.31
CA ASP A 119 -8.03 -17.69 -8.27
C ASP A 119 -8.50 -17.99 -6.83
N ASP A 120 -7.61 -18.51 -5.98
CA ASP A 120 -7.89 -18.85 -4.58
C ASP A 120 -7.10 -17.95 -3.63
N LEU A 121 -7.79 -17.12 -2.86
CA LEU A 121 -7.15 -16.21 -1.90
C LEU A 121 -6.34 -16.93 -0.82
N GLN A 122 -6.57 -18.22 -0.57
CA GLN A 122 -5.75 -19.00 0.38
C GLN A 122 -4.29 -19.13 -0.07
N VAL A 123 -4.01 -19.02 -1.37
CA VAL A 123 -2.64 -19.04 -1.92
C VAL A 123 -2.11 -17.65 -2.26
N HIS A 124 -2.82 -16.59 -1.85
CA HIS A 124 -2.38 -15.21 -2.08
C HIS A 124 -1.04 -14.95 -1.36
N PRO A 125 -0.01 -14.41 -2.05
CA PRO A 125 1.35 -14.33 -1.51
C PRO A 125 1.50 -13.37 -0.32
N ALA A 126 0.62 -12.38 -0.21
CA ALA A 126 0.59 -11.46 0.92
C ALA A 126 0.47 -12.13 2.30
N SER A 127 -0.17 -13.31 2.40
CA SER A 127 -0.20 -14.08 3.65
C SER A 127 1.20 -14.42 4.15
N GLY A 128 2.09 -14.84 3.24
CA GLY A 128 3.50 -15.10 3.52
C GLY A 128 4.28 -13.84 3.85
N TYR A 129 4.06 -12.76 3.11
CA TYR A 129 4.71 -11.46 3.38
C TYR A 129 4.38 -10.95 4.79
N LEU A 130 3.12 -11.07 5.21
CA LEU A 130 2.67 -10.69 6.54
C LEU A 130 3.36 -11.54 7.62
N ALA A 131 3.46 -12.85 7.41
CA ALA A 131 4.16 -13.78 8.32
C ALA A 131 5.66 -13.47 8.43
N GLU A 132 6.28 -12.98 7.35
CA GLU A 132 7.68 -12.54 7.32
C GLU A 132 7.91 -11.13 7.87
N GLY A 133 6.84 -10.43 8.27
CA GLY A 133 6.91 -9.07 8.79
C GLY A 133 7.21 -8.00 7.73
N VAL A 134 6.92 -8.27 6.46
CA VAL A 134 6.97 -7.23 5.42
C VAL A 134 5.93 -6.15 5.77
N PRO A 135 6.30 -4.86 5.75
CA PRO A 135 5.34 -3.79 5.98
C PRO A 135 4.21 -3.83 4.95
N MET A 136 2.97 -3.86 5.42
CA MET A 136 1.81 -3.81 4.54
C MET A 136 0.58 -3.23 5.23
N VAL A 137 -0.32 -2.73 4.39
CA VAL A 137 -1.66 -2.27 4.74
C VAL A 137 -2.66 -3.02 3.86
N LEU A 138 -3.90 -3.16 4.33
CA LEU A 138 -4.99 -3.70 3.53
C LEU A 138 -5.84 -2.54 2.99
N SER A 139 -6.16 -2.57 1.71
CA SER A 139 -7.06 -1.61 1.05
C SER A 139 -8.05 -2.36 0.15
N SER A 140 -9.01 -1.62 -0.43
CA SER A 140 -10.08 -2.17 -1.27
C SER A 140 -10.02 -1.76 -2.74
N ASP A 141 -9.00 -0.97 -3.11
CA ASP A 141 -8.76 -0.52 -4.48
C ASP A 141 -10.00 0.19 -5.07
N ASP A 142 -10.69 -0.44 -6.03
CA ASP A 142 -11.90 0.06 -6.68
C ASP A 142 -13.19 -0.68 -6.25
N PRO A 143 -13.61 -0.63 -4.96
CA PRO A 143 -14.72 -1.45 -4.47
C PRO A 143 -16.03 -1.19 -5.23
N GLY A 144 -16.26 0.05 -5.65
CA GLY A 144 -17.44 0.44 -6.44
C GLY A 144 -17.47 -0.20 -7.84
N VAL A 145 -16.32 -0.42 -8.48
CA VAL A 145 -16.21 -1.13 -9.77
C VAL A 145 -16.46 -2.62 -9.56
N PHE A 146 -15.99 -3.17 -8.44
CA PHE A 146 -16.16 -4.58 -8.06
C PHE A 146 -17.53 -4.92 -7.48
N GLY A 147 -18.37 -3.92 -7.22
CA GLY A 147 -19.76 -4.10 -6.75
C GLY A 147 -19.90 -4.28 -5.24
N TYR A 148 -18.95 -3.78 -4.44
CA TYR A 148 -19.06 -3.71 -2.98
C TYR A 148 -18.65 -2.35 -2.43
N GLU A 149 -18.75 -2.16 -1.11
CA GLU A 149 -18.50 -0.88 -0.46
C GLU A 149 -17.41 -0.98 0.61
N ALA A 150 -16.61 0.08 0.73
CA ALA A 150 -15.63 0.29 1.78
C ALA A 150 -14.60 -0.85 1.90
N LEU A 151 -14.13 -1.10 3.13
CA LEU A 151 -12.93 -1.90 3.41
C LEU A 151 -13.24 -3.22 4.14
N THR A 152 -14.45 -3.39 4.69
CA THR A 152 -14.81 -4.55 5.50
C THR A 152 -14.75 -5.86 4.71
N TYR A 153 -15.09 -5.84 3.42
CA TYR A 153 -15.07 -7.03 2.57
C TYR A 153 -13.65 -7.55 2.34
N ASP A 154 -12.67 -6.68 2.05
CA ASP A 154 -11.27 -7.10 1.94
C ASP A 154 -10.72 -7.63 3.25
N PHE A 155 -11.05 -6.99 4.38
CA PHE A 155 -10.69 -7.53 5.70
C PHE A 155 -11.32 -8.91 5.94
N TYR A 156 -12.58 -9.12 5.59
CA TYR A 156 -13.25 -10.42 5.71
C TYR A 156 -12.57 -11.48 4.83
N ALA A 157 -12.34 -11.16 3.55
CA ALA A 157 -11.71 -12.06 2.59
C ALA A 157 -10.29 -12.46 3.05
N ALA A 158 -9.46 -11.48 3.44
CA ALA A 158 -8.13 -11.75 3.98
C ALA A 158 -8.17 -12.54 5.29
N THR A 159 -9.06 -12.19 6.22
CA THR A 159 -9.18 -12.90 7.52
C THR A 159 -9.52 -14.37 7.34
N THR A 160 -10.50 -14.65 6.49
CA THR A 160 -10.98 -16.01 6.25
C THR A 160 -9.99 -16.83 5.44
N ALA A 161 -9.41 -16.27 4.38
CA ALA A 161 -8.49 -16.98 3.49
C ALA A 161 -7.10 -17.17 4.12
N TRP A 162 -6.59 -16.19 4.88
CA TRP A 162 -5.25 -16.23 5.45
C TRP A 162 -5.24 -16.64 6.92
N LEU A 163 -6.40 -16.98 7.48
CA LEU A 163 -6.60 -17.37 8.88
C LEU A 163 -6.02 -16.34 9.86
N LEU A 164 -6.27 -15.06 9.60
CA LEU A 164 -5.73 -13.97 10.40
C LEU A 164 -6.27 -14.02 11.82
N ASP A 165 -5.35 -13.93 12.78
CA ASP A 165 -5.72 -13.77 14.18
C ASP A 165 -5.91 -12.30 14.55
N LEU A 166 -6.35 -12.05 15.78
CA LEU A 166 -6.58 -10.70 16.28
C LEU A 166 -5.32 -9.81 16.26
N ARG A 167 -4.13 -10.40 16.36
CA ARG A 167 -2.86 -9.66 16.32
C ARG A 167 -2.57 -9.18 14.90
N ALA A 168 -2.78 -10.05 13.90
CA ALA A 168 -2.65 -9.69 12.50
C ALA A 168 -3.64 -8.57 12.10
N LEU A 169 -4.90 -8.68 12.51
CA LEU A 169 -5.91 -7.63 12.29
C LEU A 169 -5.49 -6.29 12.90
N LYS A 170 -5.01 -6.32 14.15
CA LYS A 170 -4.51 -5.13 14.83
C LYS A 170 -3.30 -4.52 14.11
N THR A 171 -2.39 -5.35 13.63
CA THR A 171 -1.19 -4.92 12.89
C THR A 171 -1.58 -4.23 11.59
N LEU A 172 -2.46 -4.83 10.78
CA LEU A 172 -2.90 -4.25 9.51
C LEU A 172 -3.63 -2.91 9.72
N ALA A 173 -4.53 -2.84 10.71
CA ALA A 173 -5.23 -1.61 11.05
C ALA A 173 -4.29 -0.52 11.61
N PHE A 174 -3.31 -0.89 12.43
CA PHE A 174 -2.31 0.07 12.92
C PHE A 174 -1.37 0.55 11.80
N ASN A 175 -0.99 -0.35 10.89
CA ASN A 175 -0.11 -0.05 9.77
C ASN A 175 -0.72 0.99 8.83
N SER A 176 -2.04 0.97 8.60
CA SER A 176 -2.70 1.97 7.75
C SER A 176 -2.53 3.40 8.26
N LEU A 177 -2.47 3.59 9.58
CA LEU A 177 -2.15 4.87 10.19
C LEU A 177 -0.65 5.16 10.15
N ARG A 178 0.18 4.18 10.51
CA ARG A 178 1.64 4.31 10.56
C ARG A 178 2.25 4.73 9.21
N TYR A 179 1.78 4.10 8.13
CA TYR A 179 2.27 4.32 6.77
C TYR A 179 1.45 5.35 5.98
N SER A 180 0.49 6.02 6.62
CA SER A 180 -0.23 7.15 6.01
C SER A 180 0.73 8.30 5.67
N ALA A 181 0.29 9.15 4.74
CA ALA A 181 0.98 10.39 4.37
C ALA A 181 0.73 11.55 5.36
N LEU A 182 0.09 11.26 6.51
CA LEU A 182 -0.14 12.27 7.54
C LEU A 182 1.20 12.80 8.11
N PRO A 183 1.29 14.10 8.41
CA PRO A 183 2.33 14.64 9.28
C PRO A 183 2.41 13.86 10.59
N GLU A 184 3.61 13.78 11.18
CA GLU A 184 3.85 12.90 12.35
C GLU A 184 3.00 13.25 13.58
N ASP A 185 2.69 14.54 13.79
CA ASP A 185 1.78 14.99 14.85
C ASP A 185 0.32 14.54 14.60
N ALA A 186 -0.18 14.74 13.38
CA ALA A 186 -1.50 14.28 12.97
C ALA A 186 -1.62 12.74 13.01
N LYS A 187 -0.56 12.04 12.64
CA LYS A 187 -0.46 10.58 12.72
C LYS A 187 -0.53 10.10 14.16
N GLN A 188 0.17 10.75 15.09
CA GLN A 188 0.13 10.41 16.51
C GLN A 188 -1.29 10.61 17.09
N ILE A 189 -1.96 11.72 16.74
CA ILE A 189 -3.36 11.98 17.12
C ILE A 189 -4.29 10.87 16.60
N ALA A 190 -4.15 10.50 15.33
CA ALA A 190 -4.95 9.44 14.72
C ALA A 190 -4.71 8.08 15.39
N ILE A 191 -3.45 7.75 15.68
CA ILE A 191 -3.07 6.52 16.38
C ILE A 191 -3.67 6.46 17.78
N ASP A 192 -3.63 7.55 18.55
CA ASP A 192 -4.15 7.55 19.92
C ASP A 192 -5.68 7.47 19.94
N SER A 193 -6.35 8.15 19.02
CA SER A 193 -7.80 7.99 18.79
C SER A 193 -8.16 6.55 18.43
N TRP A 194 -7.44 5.95 17.49
CA TRP A 194 -7.67 4.57 17.07
C TRP A 194 -7.41 3.57 18.19
N ARG A 195 -6.37 3.76 19.02
CA ARG A 195 -6.09 2.89 20.18
C ARG A 195 -7.26 2.88 21.17
N ALA A 196 -7.86 4.03 21.45
CA ALA A 196 -9.02 4.11 22.34
C ALA A 196 -10.23 3.36 21.74
N GLN A 197 -10.49 3.54 20.45
CA GLN A 197 -11.57 2.84 19.74
C GLN A 197 -11.31 1.31 19.66
N TRP A 198 -10.06 0.90 19.45
CA TRP A 198 -9.67 -0.50 19.42
C TRP A 198 -9.96 -1.20 20.74
N VAL A 199 -9.64 -0.57 21.88
CA VAL A 199 -9.93 -1.13 23.21
C VAL A 199 -11.44 -1.31 23.40
N GLN A 200 -12.23 -0.28 23.07
CA GLN A 200 -13.70 -0.37 23.16
C GLN A 200 -14.27 -1.47 22.27
N TRP A 201 -13.74 -1.63 21.06
CA TRP A 201 -14.15 -2.67 20.13
C TRP A 201 -13.79 -4.07 20.67
N VAL A 202 -12.59 -4.28 21.22
CA VAL A 202 -12.20 -5.56 21.84
C VAL A 202 -13.11 -5.90 23.01
N ASP A 203 -13.39 -4.94 23.90
CA ASP A 203 -14.28 -5.15 25.04
C ASP A 203 -15.69 -5.55 24.59
N ALA A 204 -16.21 -4.92 23.52
CA ALA A 204 -17.50 -5.25 22.95
C ALA A 204 -17.52 -6.67 22.34
N VAL A 205 -16.46 -7.06 21.62
CA VAL A 205 -16.35 -8.39 21.02
C VAL A 205 -16.21 -9.48 22.09
N ASP A 206 -15.47 -9.25 23.17
CA ASP A 206 -15.33 -10.21 24.29
C ASP A 206 -16.69 -10.55 24.93
N GLN A 207 -17.63 -9.59 24.98
CA GLN A 207 -18.98 -9.86 25.48
C GLN A 207 -19.83 -10.73 24.54
N LEU A 208 -19.47 -10.82 23.25
CA LEU A 208 -20.18 -11.62 22.25
C LEU A 208 -19.66 -13.06 22.19
N VAL A 209 -18.45 -13.32 22.69
CA VAL A 209 -17.86 -14.66 22.68
C VAL A 209 -18.42 -15.47 23.86
N PRO A 210 -19.06 -16.63 23.61
CA PRO A 210 -19.52 -17.50 24.69
C PRO A 210 -18.35 -17.90 25.58
N LYS A 211 -18.45 -17.63 26.88
CA LYS A 211 -17.45 -18.06 27.86
C LYS A 211 -17.59 -19.56 28.07
N ALA A 212 -16.48 -20.28 27.92
CA ALA A 212 -16.38 -21.73 28.13
C ALA A 212 -16.62 -22.11 29.60
#